data_AF-A0A061FRV7-F1
#
_entry.id   AF-A0A061FRV7-F1
#
_cell.length_a   1.000
_cell.length_b   1.000
_cell.length_c   1.000
_cell.angle_alpha   90.00
_cell.angle_beta   90.00
_cell.angle_gamma   90.00
#
_symmetry.space_group_name_H-M   'P 1'
#
loop_
_entity.id
_entity.type
_entity.pdbx_description
1 polymer ?
#
loop_
_entity_poly.entity_id
_entity_poly.type
_entity_poly.pdbx_seq_one_letter_code
_entity_poly.pdbx_strand_id
1 'polypeptide(L)'
;MGMSKTEYVATLRELLGHLAEERTPEGLPRVSKAVASDYSENIEDIASKLTATLPNIKVPQEAVTRNSFEQSPKSDAENHKPSSPGLRRRAVPTSSIKDRMQDRTEAYTSAPVKLDAAAEAHIQKHKKLQEDLTDEMVGLARQLKESSLMMS
;
A
#
# COMPACT_ATOMS: atom_id res chain seq x y z
N MET A 1 30.48 -10.79 -23.86
CA MET A 1 30.52 -10.84 -22.39
C MET A 1 29.24 -11.50 -21.91
N GLY A 2 29.32 -12.55 -21.10
CA GLY A 2 28.14 -13.11 -20.43
C GLY A 2 28.06 -12.57 -18.99
N MET A 3 26.86 -12.26 -18.51
CA MET A 3 26.63 -11.84 -17.13
C MET A 3 26.77 -13.05 -16.19
N SER A 4 27.48 -12.91 -15.08
CA SER A 4 27.62 -14.01 -14.10
C SER A 4 26.31 -14.25 -13.32
N LYS A 5 26.14 -15.44 -12.74
CA LYS A 5 24.96 -15.77 -11.91
C LYS A 5 24.80 -14.80 -10.72
N THR A 6 25.91 -14.35 -10.15
CA THR A 6 25.98 -13.38 -9.06
C THR A 6 25.65 -11.96 -9.52
N GLU A 7 26.16 -11.54 -10.69
CA GLU A 7 25.76 -10.26 -11.31
C GLU A 7 24.26 -10.24 -11.62
N TYR A 8 23.72 -11.32 -12.17
CA TYR A 8 22.28 -11.42 -12.50
C TYR A 8 21.38 -11.18 -11.29
N VAL A 9 21.68 -11.82 -10.15
CA VAL A 9 20.94 -11.58 -8.89
C VAL A 9 21.13 -10.15 -8.39
N ALA A 10 22.32 -9.57 -8.51
CA ALA A 10 22.58 -8.18 -8.14
C ALA A 10 21.76 -7.20 -8.99
N THR A 11 21.73 -7.39 -10.32
CA THR A 11 20.92 -6.59 -11.26
C THR A 11 19.42 -6.72 -10.98
N LEU A 12 18.93 -7.92 -10.60
CA LEU A 12 17.53 -8.09 -10.19
C LEU A 12 17.19 -7.26 -8.93
N ARG A 13 18.06 -7.27 -7.91
CA ARG A 13 17.88 -6.46 -6.69
C ARG A 13 17.93 -4.96 -7.00
N GLU A 14 18.84 -4.53 -7.87
CA GLU A 14 18.96 -3.13 -8.32
C GLU A 14 17.70 -2.66 -9.07
N LEU A 15 17.22 -3.45 -10.04
CA LEU A 15 15.98 -3.16 -10.77
C LEU A 15 14.75 -3.10 -9.85
N LEU A 16 14.68 -3.97 -8.83
CA LEU A 16 13.62 -3.91 -7.83
C LEU A 16 13.69 -2.63 -6.99
N GLY A 17 14.89 -2.16 -6.64
CA GLY A 17 15.10 -0.86 -5.99
C GLY A 17 14.53 0.29 -6.82
N HIS A 18 14.89 0.35 -8.11
CA HIS A 18 14.34 1.35 -9.03
C HIS A 18 12.80 1.30 -9.10
N LEU A 19 12.21 0.11 -9.25
CA LEU A 19 10.74 -0.06 -9.30
C LEU A 19 10.04 0.39 -8.01
N ALA A 20 10.64 0.15 -6.84
CA ALA A 20 10.08 0.54 -5.55
C ALA A 20 10.12 2.06 -5.29
N GLU A 21 11.13 2.75 -5.85
CA GLU A 21 11.27 4.21 -5.78
C GLU A 21 10.44 4.94 -6.84
N GLU A 22 10.23 4.32 -8.01
CA GLU A 22 9.58 4.92 -9.17
C GLU A 22 8.14 5.38 -8.90
N ARG A 23 7.85 6.62 -9.35
CA ARG A 23 6.54 7.27 -9.20
C ARG A 23 5.89 7.55 -10.54
N THR A 24 4.57 7.47 -10.59
CA THR A 24 3.78 8.02 -11.69
C THR A 24 3.91 9.56 -11.71
N PRO A 25 3.57 10.26 -12.81
CA PRO A 25 3.60 11.73 -12.83
C PRO A 25 2.69 12.39 -11.77
N GLU A 26 1.72 11.66 -11.21
CA GLU A 26 0.87 12.05 -10.07
C GLU A 26 1.55 11.86 -8.70
N GLY A 27 2.79 11.34 -8.65
CA GLY A 27 3.58 11.12 -7.43
C GLY A 27 3.29 9.81 -6.69
N LEU A 28 2.36 8.99 -7.19
CA LEU A 28 1.97 7.72 -6.58
C LEU A 28 3.02 6.63 -6.85
N PRO A 29 3.28 5.70 -5.91
CA PRO A 29 4.16 4.55 -6.13
C PRO A 29 3.69 3.72 -7.34
N ARG A 30 4.61 3.41 -8.25
CA ARG A 30 4.30 2.65 -9.48
C ARG A 30 3.98 1.18 -9.19
N VAL A 31 4.55 0.63 -8.12
CA VAL A 31 4.21 -0.68 -7.55
C VAL A 31 3.82 -0.54 -6.08
N SER A 32 2.98 -1.45 -5.57
CA SER A 32 2.63 -1.47 -4.14
C SER A 32 3.76 -2.08 -3.31
N LYS A 33 3.85 -1.70 -2.02
CA LYS A 33 4.87 -2.25 -1.10
C LYS A 33 4.77 -3.77 -0.93
N ALA A 34 3.57 -4.33 -0.99
CA ALA A 34 3.36 -5.79 -0.95
C ALA A 34 4.02 -6.46 -2.17
N VAL A 35 3.66 -6.01 -3.38
CA VAL A 35 4.21 -6.54 -4.63
C VAL A 35 5.74 -6.40 -4.71
N ALA A 36 6.31 -5.30 -4.22
CA ALA A 36 7.76 -5.15 -4.12
C ALA A 36 8.41 -6.15 -3.13
N SER A 37 7.72 -6.49 -2.04
CA SER A 37 8.16 -7.52 -1.08
C SER A 37 8.11 -8.91 -1.72
N ASP A 38 7.03 -9.24 -2.43
CA ASP A 38 6.86 -10.52 -3.13
C ASP A 38 7.99 -10.73 -4.17
N TYR A 39 8.35 -9.69 -4.93
CA TYR A 39 9.50 -9.76 -5.84
C TYR A 39 10.84 -9.93 -5.10
N SER A 40 11.03 -9.31 -3.93
CA SER A 40 12.24 -9.51 -3.13
C SER A 40 12.39 -10.97 -2.68
N GLU A 41 11.31 -11.59 -2.21
CA GLU A 41 11.31 -13.01 -1.82
C GLU A 41 11.64 -13.91 -3.01
N ASN A 42 10.99 -13.70 -4.16
CA ASN A 42 11.28 -14.42 -5.40
C ASN A 42 12.76 -14.30 -5.85
N ILE A 43 13.41 -13.14 -5.64
CA ILE A 43 14.83 -12.94 -6.00
C ILE A 43 15.75 -13.72 -5.05
N GLU A 44 15.47 -13.76 -3.75
CA GLU A 44 16.24 -14.57 -2.79
C GLU A 44 16.05 -16.08 -3.02
N ASP A 45 14.85 -16.48 -3.46
CA ASP A 45 14.53 -17.84 -3.87
C ASP A 45 15.33 -18.27 -5.12
N ILE A 46 15.48 -17.35 -6.10
CA ILE A 46 16.35 -17.53 -7.28
C ILE A 46 17.82 -17.61 -6.84
N ALA A 47 18.28 -16.72 -5.95
CA ALA A 47 19.66 -16.73 -5.44
C ALA A 47 19.99 -18.06 -4.73
N SER A 48 19.06 -18.56 -3.93
CA SER A 48 19.15 -19.85 -3.24
C SER A 48 19.25 -21.02 -4.23
N LYS A 49 18.38 -21.06 -5.25
CA LYS A 49 18.40 -22.08 -6.32
C LYS A 49 19.70 -22.04 -7.13
N LEU A 50 20.19 -20.85 -7.49
CA LEU A 50 21.44 -20.67 -8.23
C LEU A 50 22.66 -21.13 -7.43
N THR A 51 22.64 -20.91 -6.11
CA THR A 51 23.69 -21.37 -5.17
C THR A 51 23.64 -22.89 -4.98
N ALA A 52 22.45 -23.47 -4.77
CA ALA A 52 22.26 -24.92 -4.61
C ALA A 52 22.60 -25.72 -5.88
N THR A 53 22.49 -25.11 -7.07
CA THR A 53 22.84 -25.74 -8.35
C THR A 53 24.35 -25.72 -8.63
N LEU A 54 25.17 -25.09 -7.79
CA LEU A 54 26.62 -25.05 -7.98
C LEU A 54 27.28 -26.28 -7.32
N PRO A 55 27.95 -27.18 -8.08
CA PRO A 55 28.85 -28.13 -7.45
C PRO A 55 29.96 -27.37 -6.73
N ASN A 56 30.14 -27.66 -5.45
CA ASN A 56 31.06 -26.98 -4.52
C ASN A 56 32.53 -27.03 -4.98
N ILE A 57 32.92 -26.09 -5.85
CA ILE A 57 34.33 -25.76 -6.07
C ILE A 57 34.76 -24.92 -4.87
N LYS A 58 35.30 -25.61 -3.87
CA LYS A 58 35.83 -25.02 -2.64
C LYS A 58 36.84 -23.92 -2.97
N VAL A 59 36.53 -22.68 -2.60
CA VAL A 59 37.56 -21.70 -2.24
C VAL A 59 37.85 -21.91 -0.75
N PRO A 60 39.12 -22.12 -0.33
CA PRO A 60 39.43 -22.51 1.04
C PRO A 60 38.92 -21.56 2.13
N GLN A 61 38.51 -22.20 3.22
CA GLN A 61 38.11 -21.64 4.49
C GLN A 61 39.30 -21.02 5.23
N GLU A 62 39.16 -19.77 5.69
CA GLU A 62 39.83 -19.31 6.91
C GLU A 62 38.77 -19.03 7.97
N ALA A 63 38.86 -19.74 9.10
CA ALA A 63 38.26 -19.31 10.36
C ALA A 63 39.11 -18.14 10.91
N VAL A 64 38.78 -17.36 11.94
CA VAL A 64 38.28 -17.63 13.30
C VAL A 64 37.75 -16.25 13.77
N THR A 65 36.66 -16.07 14.51
CA THR A 65 36.55 -16.39 15.94
C THR A 65 35.11 -16.28 16.42
N ARG A 66 34.67 -17.27 17.18
CA ARG A 66 33.42 -17.25 17.94
C ARG A 66 33.72 -16.71 19.34
N ASN A 67 33.23 -15.54 19.70
CA ASN A 67 33.15 -15.11 21.10
C ASN A 67 31.69 -14.84 21.51
N SER A 68 31.43 -15.04 22.79
CA SER A 68 30.11 -15.32 23.36
C SER A 68 29.95 -14.50 24.62
N PHE A 69 28.72 -14.00 24.87
CA PHE A 69 28.17 -13.51 26.14
C PHE A 69 29.08 -12.63 27.04
N GLU A 70 28.60 -11.42 27.36
CA GLU A 70 27.93 -11.24 28.66
C GLU A 70 27.23 -9.88 28.78
N GLN A 71 26.38 -9.78 29.81
CA GLN A 71 25.32 -8.81 30.08
C GLN A 71 25.78 -7.68 31.02
N SER A 72 25.27 -6.44 30.85
CA SER A 72 24.64 -5.63 31.93
C SER A 72 24.33 -4.16 31.56
N PRO A 73 23.29 -3.54 32.18
CA PRO A 73 22.82 -2.17 31.88
C PRO A 73 23.22 -1.10 32.92
N LYS A 74 23.00 0.18 32.57
CA LYS A 74 22.85 1.41 33.40
C LYS A 74 22.37 2.54 32.46
N SER A 75 21.25 3.25 32.68
CA SER A 75 21.07 4.40 33.61
C SER A 75 22.22 5.44 33.49
N ASP A 76 22.06 6.75 33.30
CA ASP A 76 20.90 7.65 33.26
C ASP A 76 21.40 9.08 32.87
N ALA A 77 20.64 10.16 32.62
CA ALA A 77 19.20 10.44 32.68
C ALA A 77 18.79 11.63 31.76
N GLU A 78 17.48 11.74 31.48
CA GLU A 78 16.63 12.96 31.42
C GLU A 78 16.99 14.20 30.54
N ASN A 79 15.93 14.92 30.11
CA ASN A 79 15.90 16.24 29.43
C ASN A 79 16.20 16.25 27.90
N HIS A 80 15.40 16.86 27.00
CA HIS A 80 14.27 17.79 27.17
C HIS A 80 13.10 17.58 26.18
N LYS A 81 11.87 17.71 26.73
CA LYS A 81 10.60 18.26 26.17
C LYS A 81 10.02 17.81 24.80
N PRO A 82 8.69 17.54 24.72
CA PRO A 82 7.95 17.49 23.46
C PRO A 82 7.62 18.90 22.95
N SER A 83 7.89 19.18 21.67
CA SER A 83 7.65 20.49 21.05
C SER A 83 6.52 20.49 20.01
N SER A 84 5.29 20.56 20.53
CA SER A 84 4.04 21.12 19.97
C SER A 84 3.51 20.75 18.54
N PRO A 85 2.17 20.65 18.35
CA PRO A 85 1.57 20.37 17.05
C PRO A 85 1.49 21.62 16.15
N GLY A 86 2.19 21.61 15.02
CA GLY A 86 2.16 22.69 14.02
C GLY A 86 1.01 22.57 13.03
N LEU A 87 -0.15 23.18 13.32
CA LEU A 87 -1.32 23.25 12.42
C LEU A 87 -1.04 24.08 11.15
N ARG A 88 -0.35 23.50 10.16
CA ARG A 88 -0.14 24.14 8.85
C ARG A 88 -1.32 23.91 7.92
N ARG A 89 -2.33 24.78 8.04
CA ARG A 89 -3.30 25.05 6.96
C ARG A 89 -2.55 25.51 5.70
N ARG A 90 -2.26 24.61 4.75
CA ARG A 90 -2.01 25.00 3.36
C ARG A 90 -3.36 25.16 2.67
N ALA A 91 -3.48 26.23 1.88
CA ALA A 91 -4.75 26.66 1.31
C ALA A 91 -5.34 25.62 0.34
N VAL A 92 -6.67 25.55 0.33
CA VAL A 92 -7.48 24.78 -0.61
C VAL A 92 -7.31 25.35 -2.02
N PRO A 93 -6.86 24.56 -3.01
CA PRO A 93 -7.12 24.84 -4.40
C PRO A 93 -8.53 24.34 -4.74
N THR A 94 -9.50 25.26 -4.85
CA THR A 94 -10.80 24.94 -5.43
C THR A 94 -10.65 24.81 -6.94
N SER A 95 -10.60 23.60 -7.48
CA SER A 95 -10.63 23.39 -8.94
C SER A 95 -11.64 22.32 -9.33
N SER A 96 -12.80 22.82 -9.79
CA SER A 96 -13.81 22.14 -10.61
C SER A 96 -14.21 20.72 -10.20
N ILE A 97 -15.41 20.63 -9.60
CA ILE A 97 -16.31 19.51 -9.86
C ILE A 97 -16.57 19.49 -11.37
N LYS A 98 -15.81 18.68 -12.11
CA LYS A 98 -16.22 18.24 -13.44
C LYS A 98 -17.07 17.00 -13.26
N ASP A 99 -18.32 17.32 -12.92
CA ASP A 99 -19.51 16.71 -13.48
C ASP A 99 -19.20 15.70 -14.60
N ARG A 100 -19.14 14.43 -14.23
CA ARG A 100 -19.18 13.30 -15.17
C ARG A 100 -20.48 12.56 -14.92
N MET A 101 -21.58 13.22 -15.30
CA MET A 101 -22.90 12.59 -15.40
C MET A 101 -22.82 11.34 -16.28
N GLN A 102 -23.82 10.49 -16.11
CA GLN A 102 -23.95 9.18 -16.74
C GLN A 102 -23.50 9.16 -18.21
N ASP A 103 -22.57 8.26 -18.51
CA ASP A 103 -22.76 7.37 -19.65
C ASP A 103 -22.37 5.93 -19.25
N ARG A 104 -23.39 5.17 -18.84
CA ARG A 104 -23.34 3.71 -18.77
C ARG A 104 -24.76 3.15 -18.89
N THR A 105 -25.44 3.57 -19.95
CA THR A 105 -26.79 3.12 -20.31
C THR A 105 -26.71 2.10 -21.45
N GLU A 106 -25.88 1.08 -21.29
CA GLU A 106 -25.75 0.01 -22.27
C GLU A 106 -25.85 -1.39 -21.65
N ALA A 107 -26.88 -2.09 -22.13
CA ALA A 107 -27.01 -3.53 -22.33
C ALA A 107 -26.67 -4.52 -21.19
N TYR A 108 -27.76 -5.07 -20.64
CA TYR A 108 -28.01 -6.51 -20.52
C TYR A 108 -26.94 -7.45 -19.96
N THR A 109 -27.22 -7.96 -18.76
CA THR A 109 -27.10 -9.39 -18.40
C THR A 109 -25.81 -10.08 -18.83
N SER A 110 -24.65 -9.50 -18.50
CA SER A 110 -23.45 -10.32 -18.29
C SER A 110 -23.78 -11.38 -17.23
N ALA A 111 -23.35 -12.62 -17.46
CA ALA A 111 -23.55 -13.71 -16.50
C ALA A 111 -23.06 -13.27 -15.09
N PRO A 112 -23.73 -13.69 -14.01
CA PRO A 112 -23.35 -13.28 -12.66
C PRO A 112 -21.87 -13.59 -12.45
N VAL A 113 -21.07 -12.52 -12.32
CA VAL A 113 -19.66 -12.63 -12.01
C VAL A 113 -19.59 -13.41 -10.70
N LYS A 114 -18.89 -14.56 -10.72
CA LYS A 114 -18.73 -15.40 -9.54
C LYS A 114 -17.82 -14.68 -8.54
N LEU A 115 -18.45 -13.80 -7.76
CA LEU A 115 -17.83 -13.15 -6.62
C LEU A 115 -17.73 -14.18 -5.49
N ASP A 116 -16.64 -14.10 -4.73
CA ASP A 116 -16.52 -14.87 -3.50
C ASP A 116 -17.52 -14.35 -2.45
N ALA A 117 -17.96 -15.22 -1.53
CA ALA A 117 -18.92 -14.87 -0.49
C ALA A 117 -18.44 -13.69 0.38
N ALA A 118 -17.13 -13.56 0.63
CA ALA A 118 -16.58 -12.41 1.34
C ALA A 118 -16.65 -11.11 0.51
N ALA A 119 -16.47 -11.20 -0.81
CA ALA A 119 -16.60 -10.07 -1.73
C ALA A 119 -18.05 -9.61 -1.85
N GLU A 120 -19.02 -10.54 -1.94
CA GLU A 120 -20.44 -10.21 -1.92
C GLU A 120 -20.84 -9.53 -0.60
N ALA A 121 -20.45 -10.07 0.54
CA ALA A 121 -20.72 -9.48 1.85
C ALA A 121 -20.14 -8.05 1.98
N HIS A 122 -18.93 -7.82 1.44
CA HIS A 122 -18.30 -6.50 1.43
C HIS A 122 -19.07 -5.49 0.55
N ILE A 123 -19.51 -5.92 -0.63
CA ILE A 123 -20.34 -5.09 -1.54
C ILE A 123 -21.70 -4.78 -0.90
N GLN A 124 -22.38 -5.76 -0.31
CA GLN A 124 -23.65 -5.56 0.37
C GLN A 124 -23.52 -4.62 1.57
N LYS A 125 -22.44 -4.72 2.35
CA LYS A 125 -22.15 -3.78 3.45
C LYS A 125 -21.99 -2.34 2.94
N HIS A 126 -21.23 -2.14 1.85
CA HIS A 126 -21.05 -0.82 1.26
C HIS A 126 -22.35 -0.26 0.65
N LYS A 127 -23.12 -1.10 -0.02
CA LYS A 127 -24.44 -0.75 -0.57
C LYS A 127 -25.38 -0.30 0.54
N LYS A 128 -25.54 -1.10 1.60
CA LYS A 128 -26.39 -0.74 2.74
C LYS A 128 -25.95 0.58 3.38
N LEU A 129 -24.65 0.80 3.59
CA LEU A 129 -24.15 2.06 4.15
C LEU A 129 -24.51 3.29 3.29
N GLN A 130 -24.55 3.13 1.97
CA GLN A 130 -24.98 4.20 1.05
C GLN A 130 -26.49 4.41 1.09
N GLU A 131 -27.29 3.35 1.21
CA GLU A 131 -28.74 3.40 1.37
C GLU A 131 -29.12 4.08 2.71
N ASP A 132 -28.59 3.58 3.83
CA ASP A 132 -28.79 4.15 5.18
C ASP A 132 -28.42 5.65 5.21
N LEU A 133 -27.28 6.06 4.62
CA LEU A 133 -26.88 7.47 4.53
C LEU A 133 -27.81 8.30 3.64
N THR A 134 -28.36 7.71 2.57
CA THR A 134 -29.27 8.41 1.66
C THR A 134 -30.60 8.71 2.35
N ASP A 135 -31.13 7.76 3.11
CA ASP A 135 -32.36 7.93 3.88
C ASP A 135 -32.20 9.02 4.95
N GLU A 136 -31.07 9.04 5.68
CA GLU A 136 -30.76 10.10 6.66
C GLU A 136 -30.64 11.49 5.99
N MET A 137 -29.94 11.59 4.85
CA MET A 137 -29.84 12.86 4.10
C MET A 137 -31.22 13.35 3.61
N VAL A 138 -32.09 12.45 3.15
CA VAL A 138 -33.46 12.77 2.74
C VAL A 138 -34.31 13.21 3.94
N GLY A 139 -34.15 12.57 5.11
CA GLY A 139 -34.78 12.96 6.36
C GLY A 139 -34.39 14.38 6.79
N LEU A 140 -33.08 14.66 6.85
CA LEU A 140 -32.54 15.98 7.19
C LEU A 140 -33.00 17.06 6.19
N ALA A 141 -33.03 16.77 4.89
CA ALA A 141 -33.50 17.71 3.87
C ALA A 141 -35.00 18.06 4.04
N ARG A 142 -35.84 17.09 4.46
CA ARG A 142 -37.25 17.33 4.79
C ARG A 142 -37.37 18.21 6.04
N GLN A 143 -36.66 17.90 7.11
CA GLN A 143 -36.64 18.69 8.33
C GLN A 143 -36.18 20.14 8.10
N LEU A 144 -35.14 20.36 7.28
CA LEU A 144 -34.68 21.69 6.90
C LEU A 144 -35.73 22.46 6.07
N LYS A 145 -36.42 21.78 5.16
CA LYS A 145 -37.53 22.38 4.38
C LYS A 145 -38.72 22.75 5.27
N GLU A 146 -39.11 21.87 6.18
CA GLU A 146 -40.25 22.05 7.08
C GLU A 146 -39.97 23.14 8.12
N SER A 147 -38.79 23.14 8.73
CA SER A 147 -38.38 24.20 9.66
C SER A 147 -38.24 25.57 8.99
N SER A 148 -37.71 25.64 7.76
CA SER A 148 -37.67 26.88 6.97
C SER A 148 -39.07 27.43 6.66
N LEU A 149 -40.02 26.54 6.35
CA LEU A 149 -41.41 26.91 6.09
C LEU A 149 -42.15 27.38 7.37
N MET A 150 -41.87 26.76 8.52
CA MET A 150 -42.48 27.15 9.81
C MET A 150 -41.87 28.41 10.45
N MET A 151 -40.74 28.89 9.94
CA MET A 151 -40.06 30.11 10.38
C MET A 151 -40.37 31.34 9.51
N SER A 152 -41.36 31.24 8.61
CA SER A 152 -41.83 32.29 7.70
C SER A 152 -43.25 32.75 8.05
#